data_AF-A0A955KSB9-F1
#
_entry.id   AF-A0A955KSB9-F1
#
_cell.length_a   1.000
_cell.length_b   1.000
_cell.length_c   1.000
_cell.angle_alpha   90.00
_cell.angle_beta   90.00
_cell.angle_gamma   90.00
#
_symmetry.space_group_name_H-M   'P 1'
#
loop_
_entity.id
_entity.type
_entity.pdbx_description
1 polymer ?
#
loop_
_entity_poly.entity_id
_entity_poly.type
_entity_poly.pdbx_seq_one_letter_code
_entity_poly.pdbx_strand_id
1 'polypeptide(L)'
;MPKVTFHHDGQTTEAEANDGETLLQIALDNNVPMEHACGGNGFCTTCKCSVQRGMEHLGQRNEKEENMGVTDDPERLGCQAEVHGDVEVEVLES
;
A
#
# COMPACT_ATOMS: atom_id res chain seq x y z
N MET A 1 -7.01 -14.06 8.50
CA MET A 1 -6.91 -12.61 8.23
C MET A 1 -5.49 -12.39 7.79
N PRO A 2 -5.27 -11.87 6.57
CA PRO A 2 -3.95 -11.45 6.13
C PRO A 2 -3.26 -10.54 7.16
N LYS A 3 -1.93 -10.61 7.22
CA LYS A 3 -1.11 -9.73 8.04
C LYS A 3 -0.29 -8.80 7.15
N VAL A 4 -0.32 -7.51 7.46
CA VAL A 4 0.50 -6.50 6.78
C VAL A 4 1.55 -5.94 7.75
N THR A 5 2.80 -5.92 7.29
CA THR A 5 3.91 -5.28 8.01
C THR A 5 4.30 -4.01 7.27
N PHE A 6 4.16 -2.86 7.94
CA PHE A 6 4.58 -1.57 7.43
C PHE A 6 5.90 -1.15 8.05
N HIS A 7 6.83 -0.70 7.22
CA HIS A 7 8.02 0.02 7.63
C HIS A 7 7.89 1.49 7.24
N HIS A 8 8.13 2.38 8.20
CA HIS A 8 8.10 3.82 8.01
C HIS A 8 8.96 4.51 9.08
N ASP A 9 9.89 5.37 8.68
CA ASP A 9 10.78 6.12 9.58
C ASP A 9 11.54 5.25 10.61
N GLY A 10 11.94 4.05 10.18
CA GLY A 10 12.62 3.07 11.04
C GLY A 10 11.73 2.43 12.11
N GLN A 11 10.41 2.68 12.06
CA GLN A 11 9.42 1.99 12.85
C GLN A 11 8.76 0.87 12.02
N THR A 12 8.47 -0.25 12.70
CA THR A 12 7.73 -1.37 12.11
C THR A 12 6.39 -1.50 12.82
N THR A 13 5.32 -1.53 12.05
CA THR A 13 3.95 -1.74 12.54
C THR A 13 3.35 -2.97 11.88
N GLU A 14 2.83 -3.88 12.68
CA GLU A 14 2.11 -5.07 12.21
C GLU A 14 0.61 -4.84 12.36
N ALA A 15 -0.15 -5.11 11.30
CA ALA A 15 -1.59 -4.92 11.23
C ALA A 15 -2.28 -6.18 10.73
N GLU A 16 -3.45 -6.48 11.30
CA GLU A 16 -4.39 -7.43 10.69
C GLU A 16 -5.19 -6.71 9.60
N ALA A 17 -5.42 -7.41 8.49
CA ALA A 17 -6.23 -6.92 7.39
C ALA A 17 -7.38 -7.88 7.09
N ASN A 18 -8.48 -7.33 6.62
CA ASN A 18 -9.53 -8.06 5.95
C ASN A 18 -9.16 -8.28 4.47
N ASP A 19 -9.63 -9.38 3.90
CA ASP A 19 -9.46 -9.65 2.48
C ASP A 19 -10.08 -8.53 1.63
N GLY A 20 -9.29 -7.99 0.70
CA GLY A 20 -9.69 -6.89 -0.19
C GLY A 20 -9.51 -5.48 0.41
N GLU A 21 -9.01 -5.32 1.63
CA GLU A 21 -8.64 -3.99 2.14
C GLU A 21 -7.39 -3.45 1.43
N THR A 22 -7.34 -2.14 1.22
CA THR A 22 -6.17 -1.49 0.59
C THR A 22 -5.07 -1.23 1.60
N LEU A 23 -3.81 -1.23 1.15
CA LEU A 23 -2.66 -0.87 2.00
C LEU A 23 -2.83 0.49 2.68
N LEU A 24 -3.42 1.48 2.01
CA LEU A 24 -3.71 2.79 2.60
C LEU A 24 -4.74 2.69 3.75
N GLN A 25 -5.84 1.95 3.55
CA GLN A 25 -6.87 1.80 4.58
C GLN A 25 -6.28 1.15 5.83
N ILE A 26 -5.55 0.04 5.65
CA ILE A 26 -4.93 -0.72 6.73
C ILE A 26 -3.91 0.15 7.47
N ALA A 27 -3.09 0.93 6.74
CA ALA A 27 -2.12 1.85 7.33
C ALA A 27 -2.80 2.89 8.24
N LEU A 28 -3.84 3.58 7.73
CA LEU A 28 -4.53 4.65 8.47
C LEU A 28 -5.25 4.12 9.71
N ASP A 29 -5.91 2.96 9.61
CA ASP A 29 -6.61 2.34 10.75
C ASP A 29 -5.64 1.92 11.87
N ASN A 30 -4.38 1.69 11.53
CA ASN A 30 -3.31 1.30 12.46
C ASN A 30 -2.36 2.47 12.81
N ASN A 31 -2.73 3.71 12.49
CA ASN A 31 -1.93 4.92 12.74
C ASN A 31 -0.53 4.90 12.08
N VAL A 32 -0.36 4.16 10.98
CA VAL A 32 0.82 4.23 10.14
C VAL A 32 0.67 5.44 9.21
N PRO A 33 1.56 6.45 9.27
CA PRO A 33 1.51 7.56 8.35
C PRO A 33 1.67 7.09 6.92
N MET A 34 0.74 7.48 6.05
CA MET A 34 0.82 7.30 4.61
C MET A 34 0.10 8.47 3.96
N GLU A 35 0.83 9.27 3.19
CA GLU A 35 0.26 10.48 2.61
C GLU A 35 -0.78 10.16 1.53
N HIS A 36 -1.87 10.92 1.49
CA HIS A 36 -2.99 10.63 0.58
C HIS A 36 -3.65 11.93 0.10
N ALA A 37 -2.88 12.77 -0.60
CA ALA A 37 -3.34 14.10 -1.00
C ALA A 37 -4.64 14.11 -1.83
N CYS A 38 -4.90 13.05 -2.62
CA CYS A 38 -6.15 12.90 -3.38
C CYS A 38 -7.26 12.15 -2.63
N GLY A 39 -7.06 11.78 -1.36
CA GLY A 39 -8.02 11.01 -0.57
C GLY A 39 -8.19 9.55 -1.03
N GLY A 40 -7.14 8.95 -1.61
CA GLY A 40 -7.17 7.54 -2.05
C GLY A 40 -7.86 7.30 -3.41
N ASN A 41 -8.09 8.34 -4.20
CA ASN A 41 -8.81 8.23 -5.47
C ASN A 41 -7.95 7.80 -6.68
N GLY A 42 -6.62 7.70 -6.52
CA GLY A 42 -5.70 7.35 -7.60
C GLY A 42 -5.35 8.52 -8.53
N PHE A 43 -5.36 9.75 -8.01
CA PHE A 43 -4.99 10.97 -8.76
C PHE A 43 -3.70 11.65 -8.26
N CYS A 44 -2.98 11.01 -7.35
CA CYS A 44 -1.68 11.45 -6.87
C CYS A 44 -0.80 10.23 -6.57
N THR A 45 0.48 10.47 -6.26
CA THR A 45 1.45 9.41 -5.94
C THR A 45 1.90 9.44 -4.47
N THR A 46 1.33 10.29 -3.62
CA THR A 46 1.79 10.45 -2.23
C THR A 46 1.62 9.19 -1.37
N CYS A 47 0.69 8.30 -1.74
CA CYS A 47 0.47 7.03 -1.02
C CYS A 47 1.37 5.89 -1.50
N LYS A 48 2.47 6.23 -2.19
CA LYS A 48 3.34 5.22 -2.80
C LYS A 48 4.06 4.41 -1.72
N CYS A 49 4.17 3.11 -1.96
CA CYS A 49 4.94 2.20 -1.13
C CYS A 49 5.77 1.27 -2.01
N SER A 50 6.84 0.72 -1.44
CA SER A 50 7.68 -0.31 -2.06
C SER A 50 7.43 -1.65 -1.38
N VAL A 51 6.93 -2.62 -2.12
CA VAL A 51 6.62 -3.97 -1.59
C VAL A 51 7.91 -4.76 -1.39
N GLN A 52 8.18 -5.16 -0.16
CA GLN A 52 9.34 -5.97 0.20
C GLN A 52 9.05 -7.46 0.08
N ARG A 53 7.82 -7.90 0.42
CA ARG A 53 7.35 -9.29 0.31
C ARG A 53 5.86 -9.36 0.04
N GLY A 54 5.42 -10.46 -0.58
CA GLY A 54 4.00 -10.73 -0.80
C GLY A 54 3.38 -9.96 -1.96
N MET A 55 4.16 -9.63 -3.00
CA MET A 55 3.62 -8.95 -4.18
C MET A 55 2.50 -9.77 -4.85
N GLU A 56 2.63 -11.10 -4.85
CA GLU A 56 1.65 -12.05 -5.33
C GLU A 56 0.33 -12.08 -4.53
N HIS A 57 0.34 -11.50 -3.33
CA HIS A 57 -0.84 -11.38 -2.47
C HIS A 57 -1.56 -10.04 -2.63
N LEU A 58 -1.09 -9.18 -3.52
CA LEU A 58 -1.78 -7.93 -3.85
C LEU A 58 -2.69 -8.11 -5.07
N GLY A 59 -3.77 -7.33 -5.10
CA GLY A 59 -4.59 -7.16 -6.29
C GLY A 59 -3.76 -6.70 -7.49
N GLN A 60 -4.22 -7.06 -8.69
CA GLN A 60 -3.59 -6.64 -9.94
C GLN A 60 -3.56 -5.11 -10.03
N ARG A 61 -2.54 -4.58 -10.71
CA ARG A 61 -2.49 -3.15 -11.02
C ARG A 61 -3.74 -2.77 -11.81
N ASN A 62 -4.32 -1.64 -11.45
CA ASN A 62 -5.46 -1.08 -12.17
C ASN A 62 -5.03 0.11 -13.02
N GLU A 63 -5.94 0.57 -13.88
CA GLU A 63 -5.67 1.70 -14.79
C GLU A 63 -5.25 2.98 -14.04
N LYS A 64 -5.65 3.16 -12.76
CA LYS A 64 -5.27 4.35 -12.00
C LYS A 64 -3.79 4.32 -11.62
N GLU A 65 -3.25 3.17 -11.22
CA GLU A 65 -1.81 3.01 -10.99
C GLU A 65 -1.02 3.29 -12.27
N GLU A 66 -1.46 2.70 -13.39
CA GLU A 66 -0.81 2.87 -14.70
C GLU A 66 -0.86 4.33 -15.18
N ASN A 67 -2.00 5.01 -15.05
CA ASN A 67 -2.15 6.42 -15.42
C ASN A 67 -1.27 7.36 -14.58
N MET A 68 -0.95 6.97 -13.34
CA MET A 68 -0.01 7.71 -12.48
C MET A 68 1.45 7.33 -12.74
N GLY A 69 1.73 6.45 -13.70
CA GLY A 69 3.07 6.00 -14.05
C GLY A 69 3.69 5.04 -13.04
N VAL A 70 2.88 4.40 -12.19
CA VAL A 70 3.33 3.37 -11.23
C VAL A 70 3.06 2.01 -11.85
N THR A 71 3.95 1.61 -12.76
CA THR A 71 3.78 0.42 -13.63
C THR A 71 4.67 -0.75 -13.27
N ASP A 72 5.74 -0.50 -12.51
CA ASP A 72 6.80 -1.47 -12.29
C ASP A 72 6.93 -1.84 -10.81
N ASP A 73 7.25 -3.11 -10.58
CA ASP A 73 7.56 -3.61 -9.24
C ASP A 73 8.93 -3.08 -8.78
N PRO A 74 9.12 -2.86 -7.47
CA PRO A 74 8.19 -3.19 -6.37
C PRO A 74 7.20 -2.07 -5.98
N GLU A 75 7.11 -0.98 -6.75
CA GLU A 75 6.32 0.19 -6.34
C GLU A 75 4.83 0.02 -6.58
N ARG A 76 3.99 0.35 -5.59
CA ARG A 76 2.53 0.34 -5.67
C ARG A 76 1.94 1.63 -5.15
N LEU A 77 0.73 1.98 -5.59
CA LEU A 77 -0.07 2.98 -4.89
C LEU A 77 -0.84 2.30 -3.76
N GLY A 78 -0.54 2.65 -2.51
CA GLY A 78 -1.16 2.02 -1.35
C GLY A 78 -2.69 2.11 -1.35
N CYS A 79 -3.26 3.16 -1.96
CA CYS A 79 -4.72 3.30 -2.09
C CYS A 79 -5.36 2.41 -3.16
N GLN A 80 -4.58 1.80 -4.06
CA GLN A 80 -5.07 0.94 -5.13
C GLN A 80 -4.66 -0.54 -4.94
N ALA A 81 -3.70 -0.81 -4.06
CA ALA A 81 -3.20 -2.15 -3.76
C ALA A 81 -4.07 -2.83 -2.69
N GLU A 82 -5.04 -3.64 -3.15
CA GLU A 82 -5.85 -4.53 -2.31
C GLU A 82 -5.04 -5.72 -1.80
N VAL A 83 -5.25 -6.14 -0.55
CA VAL A 83 -4.49 -7.20 0.14
C VAL A 83 -5.33 -8.48 0.25
N HIS A 84 -4.76 -9.61 -0.18
CA HIS A 84 -5.39 -10.94 -0.16
C HIS A 84 -4.57 -12.01 0.59
N GLY A 85 -3.44 -11.61 1.17
CA GLY A 85 -2.51 -12.50 1.89
C GLY A 85 -1.44 -11.66 2.58
N ASP A 86 -0.45 -12.31 3.21
CA ASP A 86 0.53 -11.58 4.01
C ASP A 86 1.47 -10.73 3.13
N VAL A 87 1.67 -9.46 3.50
CA VAL A 87 2.46 -8.48 2.73
C VAL A 87 3.38 -7.68 3.67
N GLU A 88 4.56 -7.33 3.19
CA GLU A 88 5.50 -6.43 3.88
C GLU A 88 5.85 -5.27 2.94
N VAL A 89 5.69 -4.03 3.40
CA VAL A 89 5.91 -2.82 2.58
C VAL A 89 6.72 -1.76 3.31
N GLU A 90 7.50 -1.00 2.55
CA GLU A 90 8.11 0.26 2.98
C GLU A 90 7.23 1.41 2.48
N VAL A 91 6.78 2.28 3.39
CA VAL A 91 6.04 3.50 3.01
C VAL A 91 7.05 4.52 2.50
N LEU A 92 6.85 5.03 1.29
CA LEU A 92 7.75 6.01 0.68
C LEU A 92 7.28 7.43 1.00
N GLU A 93 8.17 8.26 1.49
CA GLU A 93 7.93 9.70 1.61
C GLU A 93 8.00 10.33 0.20
N SER A 94 7.05 11.21 -0.13
CA SER A 94 6.96 11.90 -1.42
C SER A 94 7.12 13.41 -1.29
#